data_AF-A0A2N0LSM9-F1
#
_entry.id   AF-A0A2N0LSM9-F1
#
_cell.length_a   1.000
_cell.length_b   1.000
_cell.length_c   1.000
_cell.angle_alpha   90.00
_cell.angle_beta   90.00
_cell.angle_gamma   90.00
#
_symmetry.space_group_name_H-M   'P 1'
#
loop_
_entity.id
_entity.type
_entity.pdbx_description
1 polymer ?
#
loop_
_entity_poly.entity_id
_entity_poly.type
_entity_poly.pdbx_seq_one_letter_code
_entity_poly.pdbx_strand_id
1 'polypeptide(L)'
;METVRLLEEHEFPQDLQKYFEGTKTWFGIDYIPKMSKVISYAPEFASTHGRCSRRAMVDGDLKRKQKEMIAVAVSAVNACEY
;
A
#
# COMPACT_ATOMS: atom_id res chain seq x y z
N MET A 1 1.36 -11.98 -12.65
CA MET A 1 2.23 -13.12 -12.30
C MET A 1 3.36 -12.60 -11.43
N GLU A 2 3.45 -13.08 -10.19
CA GLU A 2 4.50 -12.71 -9.26
C GLU A 2 5.83 -13.33 -9.72
N THR A 3 6.82 -12.49 -9.98
CA THR A 3 8.20 -12.92 -10.32
C THR A 3 9.03 -13.23 -9.08
N VAL A 4 8.58 -12.80 -7.90
CA VAL A 4 9.23 -13.00 -6.62
C VAL A 4 8.20 -13.56 -5.63
N ARG A 5 8.64 -14.53 -4.81
CA ARG A 5 7.81 -15.11 -3.74
C ARG A 5 7.43 -14.01 -2.74
N LEU A 6 6.13 -13.78 -2.57
CA LEU A 6 5.59 -12.99 -1.48
C LEU A 6 5.24 -13.91 -0.32
N LEU A 7 5.65 -13.54 0.89
CA LEU A 7 5.29 -14.29 2.10
C LEU A 7 3.80 -14.16 2.42
N GLU A 8 3.27 -15.16 3.12
CA GLU A 8 1.95 -15.11 3.71
C GLU A 8 1.93 -14.35 5.03
N GLU A 9 0.75 -13.88 5.44
CA GLU A 9 0.59 -13.02 6.62
C GLU A 9 1.20 -13.62 7.90
N HIS A 10 1.05 -14.92 8.10
CA HIS A 10 1.58 -15.65 9.25
C HIS A 10 3.10 -15.86 9.23
N GLU A 11 3.74 -15.69 8.08
CA GLU A 11 5.19 -15.85 7.91
C GLU A 11 5.96 -14.56 8.27
N PHE A 12 5.28 -13.41 8.35
CA PHE A 12 5.92 -12.15 8.70
C PHE A 12 6.19 -12.04 10.21
N PRO A 13 7.31 -11.40 10.62
CA PRO A 13 7.60 -11.08 12.01
C PRO A 13 6.45 -10.31 12.69
N GLN A 14 6.22 -10.58 13.98
CA GLN A 14 5.16 -9.93 14.76
C GLN A 14 5.26 -8.39 14.75
N ASP A 15 6.47 -7.83 14.69
CA ASP A 15 6.69 -6.39 14.66
C ASP A 15 6.06 -5.70 13.44
N LEU A 16 5.90 -6.43 12.33
CA LEU A 16 5.29 -5.93 11.09
C LEU A 16 3.75 -6.09 11.09
N GLN A 17 3.19 -6.89 11.99
CA GLN A 17 1.74 -7.10 12.05
C GLN A 17 0.99 -5.80 12.36
N LYS A 18 1.53 -4.97 13.27
CA LYS A 18 0.97 -3.64 13.57
C LYS A 18 0.91 -2.73 12.34
N TYR A 19 1.89 -2.84 11.44
CA TYR A 19 1.91 -2.08 10.19
C TYR A 19 0.82 -2.57 9.22
N PHE A 20 0.64 -3.89 9.13
CA PHE A 20 -0.40 -4.48 8.29
C PHE A 20 -1.81 -4.18 8.80
N GLU A 21 -2.06 -4.24 10.11
CA GLU A 21 -3.33 -3.84 10.72
C GLU A 21 -3.67 -2.37 10.44
N GLY A 22 -2.68 -1.48 10.57
CA GLY A 22 -2.85 -0.06 10.23
C GLY A 22 -3.17 0.15 8.75
N THR A 23 -2.59 -0.67 7.87
CA THR A 23 -2.87 -0.66 6.43
C THR A 23 -4.29 -1.14 6.14
N LYS A 24 -4.69 -2.29 6.71
CA LYS A 24 -6.04 -2.86 6.61
C LYS A 24 -7.11 -1.86 7.04
N THR A 25 -6.90 -1.23 8.20
CA THR A 25 -7.80 -0.21 8.76
C THR A 25 -7.90 1.03 7.85
N TRP A 26 -6.77 1.52 7.34
CA TRP A 26 -6.75 2.72 6.48
C TRP A 26 -7.49 2.53 5.15
N PHE A 27 -7.36 1.35 4.55
CA PHE A 27 -8.00 1.03 3.28
C PHE A 27 -9.38 0.41 3.43
N GLY A 28 -9.78 -0.02 4.63
CA GLY A 28 -11.04 -0.72 4.86
C GLY A 28 -11.08 -2.11 4.22
N ILE A 29 -9.95 -2.83 4.25
CA ILE A 29 -9.77 -4.16 3.65
C ILE A 29 -9.36 -5.18 4.71
N ASP A 30 -9.62 -6.46 4.47
CA ASP A 30 -9.31 -7.58 5.37
C ASP A 30 -8.01 -8.34 5.00
N TYR A 31 -7.43 -8.05 3.83
CA TYR A 31 -6.19 -8.64 3.34
C TYR A 31 -5.02 -7.64 3.32
N ILE A 32 -3.78 -8.16 3.21
CA ILE A 32 -2.57 -7.33 3.06
C ILE A 32 -2.32 -7.08 1.56
N PRO A 33 -2.30 -5.82 1.08
CA PRO A 33 -1.96 -5.50 -0.31
C PRO A 33 -0.57 -6.04 -0.70
N LYS A 34 -0.43 -6.53 -1.93
CA LYS A 34 0.86 -7.06 -2.45
C LYS A 34 2.01 -6.06 -2.26
N MET A 35 1.78 -4.79 -2.57
CA MET A 35 2.80 -3.73 -2.36
C MET A 35 3.25 -3.63 -0.90
N SER A 36 2.34 -3.77 0.06
CA SER A 36 2.69 -3.77 1.49
C SER A 36 3.54 -4.99 1.87
N LYS A 37 3.27 -6.16 1.27
CA LYS A 37 4.09 -7.37 1.42
C LYS A 37 5.50 -7.23 0.81
N VAL A 38 5.64 -6.44 -0.26
CA VAL A 38 6.95 -6.19 -0.90
C VAL A 38 7.75 -5.17 -0.08
N ILE A 39 7.12 -4.09 0.34
CA ILE A 39 7.78 -3.01 1.09
C ILE A 39 8.26 -3.48 2.47
N SER A 40 7.64 -4.51 3.05
CA SER A 40 8.06 -5.07 4.34
C SER A 40 9.45 -5.73 4.31
N TYR A 41 10.01 -6.05 3.14
CA TYR A 41 11.40 -6.49 2.99
C TYR A 41 12.44 -5.37 3.22
N ALA A 42 12.00 -4.10 3.22
CA ALA A 42 12.83 -2.93 3.55
C ALA A 42 12.16 -2.12 4.69
N PRO A 43 12.23 -2.61 5.94
CA PRO A 43 11.49 -2.03 7.08
C PRO A 43 11.79 -0.54 7.33
N GLU A 44 13.03 -0.12 7.10
CA GLU A 44 13.48 1.28 7.19
C GLU A 44 12.74 2.19 6.21
N PHE A 45 12.35 1.65 5.05
CA PHE A 45 11.59 2.37 4.03
C PHE A 45 10.08 2.27 4.26
N ALA A 46 9.60 1.14 4.80
CA ALA A 46 8.17 0.85 4.94
C ALA A 46 7.38 1.91 5.70
N SER A 47 7.93 2.37 6.84
CA SER A 47 7.28 3.38 7.66
C SER A 47 7.15 4.72 6.93
N THR A 48 8.19 5.11 6.18
CA THR A 48 8.24 6.37 5.42
C THR A 48 7.28 6.31 4.23
N HIS A 49 7.32 5.22 3.46
CA HIS A 49 6.41 5.00 2.34
C HIS A 49 4.94 5.08 2.78
N GLY A 50 4.57 4.36 3.85
CA GLY A 50 3.20 4.37 4.37
C GLY A 50 2.75 5.77 4.80
N ARG A 51 3.62 6.56 5.45
CA ARG A 51 3.30 7.96 5.83
C ARG A 51 3.13 8.85 4.60
N CYS A 52 4.03 8.76 3.62
CA CYS A 52 3.96 9.56 2.39
C CYS A 52 2.70 9.22 1.58
N SER A 53 2.40 7.93 1.38
CA SER A 53 1.21 7.46 0.66
C SER A 53 -0.08 7.93 1.34
N ARG A 54 -0.21 7.75 2.66
CA ARG A 54 -1.37 8.24 3.40
C ARG A 54 -1.51 9.76 3.32
N ARG A 55 -0.42 10.51 3.51
CA ARG A 55 -0.42 11.98 3.40
C ARG A 55 -0.86 12.44 2.01
N ALA A 56 -0.41 11.76 0.95
CA ALA A 56 -0.81 12.07 -0.41
C ALA A 56 -2.32 11.88 -0.62
N MET A 57 -2.94 10.92 0.06
CA MET A 57 -4.36 10.56 -0.12
C MET A 57 -5.33 11.23 0.86
N VAL A 58 -4.85 11.93 1.90
CA VAL A 58 -5.69 12.76 2.78
C VAL A 58 -6.32 13.90 1.99
N ASP A 59 -7.55 14.28 2.33
CA ASP A 59 -8.25 15.42 1.72
C ASP A 59 -7.46 16.73 1.87
N GLY A 60 -7.45 17.54 0.81
CA GLY A 60 -6.97 18.91 0.79
C GLY A 60 -7.75 19.69 -0.26
N ASP A 61 -7.04 20.48 -1.09
CA ASP A 61 -7.64 21.12 -2.28
C ASP A 61 -8.30 20.11 -3.21
N LEU A 62 -7.73 18.90 -3.28
CA LEU A 62 -8.33 17.73 -3.92
C LEU A 62 -8.87 16.77 -2.85
N LYS A 63 -10.11 16.33 -3.06
CA LYS A 63 -10.74 15.25 -2.30
C LYS A 63 -10.16 13.90 -2.71
N ARG A 64 -10.21 12.92 -1.80
CA ARG A 64 -9.74 11.56 -2.06
C ARG A 64 -10.24 10.98 -3.38
N LYS A 65 -11.54 11.12 -3.68
CA LYS A 65 -12.13 10.64 -4.95
C LYS A 65 -11.45 11.22 -6.20
N GLN A 66 -11.08 12.50 -6.17
CA GLN A 66 -10.38 13.14 -7.28
C GLN A 66 -8.95 12.60 -7.43
N LYS A 67 -8.28 12.32 -6.30
CA LYS A 67 -6.94 11.70 -6.30
C LYS A 67 -6.96 10.26 -6.81
N GLU A 68 -7.99 9.49 -6.45
CA GLU A 68 -8.19 8.15 -7.00
C GLU A 68 -8.44 8.20 -8.52
N MET A 69 -9.22 9.17 -9.02
CA MET A 69 -9.39 9.37 -10.47
C MET A 69 -8.04 9.63 -11.18
N ILE A 70 -7.17 10.46 -10.59
CA ILE A 70 -5.82 10.71 -11.11
C ILE A 70 -5.01 9.41 -11.09
N ALA A 71 -5.04 8.65 -9.99
CA ALA A 71 -4.31 7.40 -9.86
C ALA A 71 -4.74 6.37 -10.93
N VAL A 72 -6.04 6.27 -11.20
CA VAL A 72 -6.58 5.40 -12.26
C VAL A 72 -6.10 5.85 -13.65
N ALA A 73 -6.17 7.15 -13.95
CA ALA A 73 -5.71 7.68 -15.24
C ALA A 73 -4.21 7.44 -15.46
N VAL A 74 -3.37 7.70 -14.45
CA VAL A 74 -1.93 7.46 -14.51
C VAL A 74 -1.63 5.97 -14.70
N SER A 75 -2.35 5.09 -13.98
CA SER A 75 -2.16 3.64 -14.10
C SER A 75 -2.54 3.13 -15.49
N ALA A 76 -3.63 3.63 -16.06
CA ALA A 76 -4.09 3.27 -17.40
C ALA A 76 -3.09 3.71 -18.49
N VAL A 77 -2.60 4.95 -18.42
CA VAL A 77 -1.62 5.50 -19.38
C VAL A 77 -0.29 4.75 -19.30
N ASN A 78 0.12 4.31 -18.11
CA ASN A 78 1.36 3.55 -17.92
C ASN A 78 1.21 2.04 -18.08
N ALA A 79 0.03 1.54 -18.50
CA ALA A 79 -0.27 0.10 -18.59
C ALA A 79 0.12 -0.67 -17.31
N CYS A 80 -0.17 -0.10 -16.15
CA CYS A 80 0.20 -0.67 -14.87
C CYS A 80 -0.77 -1.80 -14.49
N GLU A 81 -0.32 -3.05 -14.67
CA GLU A 81 -0.99 -4.26 -14.18
C GLU A 81 -0.46 -4.61 -12.77
N TYR A 82 -1.35 -4.64 -11.78
CA TYR A 82 -1.04 -4.96 -10.37
C TYR A 82 -1.33 -6.43 -10.01
#